data_AF-A0A9X4RR60-F1
#
_entry.id   AF-A0A9X4RR60-F1
#
_cell.length_a   1.000
_cell.length_b   1.000
_cell.length_c   1.000
_cell.angle_alpha   90.00
_cell.angle_beta   90.00
_cell.angle_gamma   90.00
#
_symmetry.space_group_name_H-M   'P 1'
#
loop_
_entity.id
_entity.type
_entity.pdbx_description
1 polymer ?
#
loop_
_entity_poly.entity_id
_entity_poly.type
_entity_poly.pdbx_seq_one_letter_code
_entity_poly.pdbx_strand_id
1 'polypeptide(L)'
;RDIVPTDIDYHVRKPSAREYDDCCNEFWNVTPYVIKGLCRKEILFAIDHFNQIVRHELLRMISWKVGIETGFKLSVGKNYKFIERYISEDLWEKLLSTYRMDSYENIWEALFLCHQLFRAVSGEVAERLHYAYPEYDRNITKYTRDMYKKYTGKTGCLDSTYAADIEERREQ
;
A
#
# COMPACT_ATOMS: atom_id res chain seq x y z
N ARG A 1 -16.45 23.67 -30.87
CA ARG A 1 -16.33 23.58 -29.39
C ARG A 1 -14.85 23.39 -29.12
N ASP A 2 -14.19 24.42 -28.60
CA ASP A 2 -12.79 24.30 -28.19
C ASP A 2 -12.73 23.42 -26.94
N ILE A 3 -12.02 22.30 -27.04
CA ILE A 3 -11.74 21.44 -25.90
C ILE A 3 -10.52 22.04 -25.21
N VAL A 4 -10.73 22.80 -24.14
CA VAL A 4 -9.64 23.27 -23.28
C VAL A 4 -9.20 22.08 -22.43
N PRO A 5 -7.94 21.61 -22.51
CA PRO A 5 -7.45 20.55 -21.65
C PRO A 5 -7.48 21.03 -20.20
N THR A 6 -8.26 20.36 -19.35
CA THR A 6 -8.27 20.57 -17.90
C THR A 6 -7.96 19.25 -17.21
N ASP A 7 -7.32 19.31 -16.04
CA ASP A 7 -7.01 18.13 -15.23
C ASP A 7 -8.12 17.79 -14.24
N ILE A 8 -9.29 18.45 -14.35
CA ILE A 8 -10.41 18.36 -13.42
C ILE A 8 -10.92 16.91 -13.26
N ASP A 9 -10.84 16.11 -14.32
CA ASP A 9 -11.22 14.68 -14.32
C ASP A 9 -10.24 13.81 -13.52
N TYR A 10 -9.02 14.29 -13.31
CA TYR A 10 -7.97 13.62 -12.55
C TYR A 10 -7.88 14.13 -11.10
N HIS A 11 -8.76 15.05 -10.69
CA HIS A 11 -8.80 15.49 -9.31
C HIS A 11 -9.07 14.31 -8.38
N VAL A 12 -8.31 14.24 -7.29
CA VAL A 12 -8.57 13.26 -6.25
C VAL A 12 -9.95 13.55 -5.67
N ARG A 13 -10.82 12.55 -5.69
CA ARG A 13 -12.15 12.63 -5.07
C ARG A 13 -12.11 12.02 -3.69
N LYS A 14 -12.86 12.61 -2.77
CA LYS A 14 -13.07 12.04 -1.43
C LYS A 14 -13.70 10.66 -1.57
N PRO A 15 -13.09 9.59 -1.04
CA PRO A 15 -13.70 8.28 -1.09
C PRO A 15 -14.93 8.24 -0.18
N SER A 16 -15.94 7.48 -0.59
CA SER A 16 -16.95 6.95 0.32
C SER A 16 -16.35 5.88 1.23
N ALA A 17 -17.04 5.56 2.33
CA ALA A 17 -16.65 4.46 3.22
C ALA A 17 -16.53 3.12 2.46
N ARG A 18 -17.39 2.90 1.47
CA ARG A 18 -17.36 1.72 0.62
C ARG A 18 -16.14 1.70 -0.30
N GLU A 19 -15.84 2.80 -0.99
CA GLU A 19 -14.65 2.86 -1.86
C GLU A 19 -13.35 2.67 -1.06
N TYR A 20 -13.30 3.20 0.17
CA TYR A 20 -12.19 2.97 1.09
C TYR A 20 -12.05 1.49 1.46
N ASP A 21 -13.15 0.83 1.83
CA ASP A 21 -13.13 -0.61 2.16
C ASP A 21 -12.80 -1.46 0.93
N ASP A 22 -13.34 -1.15 -0.24
CA ASP A 22 -13.04 -1.84 -1.50
C ASP A 22 -11.53 -1.77 -1.82
N CYS A 23 -10.89 -0.60 -1.63
CA CYS A 23 -9.45 -0.41 -1.81
C CYS A 23 -8.64 -1.28 -0.84
N CYS A 24 -9.02 -1.30 0.43
CA CYS A 24 -8.36 -2.16 1.42
C CYS A 24 -8.57 -3.64 1.09
N ASN A 25 -9.79 -4.04 0.74
CA ASN A 25 -10.15 -5.40 0.43
C ASN A 25 -9.34 -5.91 -0.77
N GLU A 26 -9.23 -5.11 -1.83
CA GLU A 26 -8.46 -5.45 -3.02
C GLU A 26 -6.96 -5.60 -2.70
N PHE A 27 -6.38 -4.65 -1.95
CA PHE A 27 -4.98 -4.72 -1.51
C PHE A 27 -4.68 -6.03 -0.76
N TRP A 28 -5.48 -6.35 0.25
CA TRP A 28 -5.22 -7.49 1.13
C TRP A 28 -5.61 -8.83 0.51
N ASN A 29 -6.65 -8.90 -0.33
CA ASN A 29 -7.05 -10.15 -0.99
C ASN A 29 -6.13 -10.57 -2.14
N VAL A 30 -5.49 -9.61 -2.81
CA VAL A 30 -4.54 -9.91 -3.90
C VAL A 30 -3.13 -10.18 -3.38
N THR A 31 -2.77 -9.67 -2.21
CA THR A 31 -1.50 -9.97 -1.53
C THR A 31 -1.16 -11.49 -1.49
N PRO A 32 -2.08 -12.41 -1.16
CA PRO A 32 -1.87 -13.86 -1.28
C PRO A 32 -1.39 -14.36 -2.65
N TYR A 33 -1.72 -13.68 -3.74
CA TYR A 33 -1.29 -14.07 -5.10
C TYR A 33 0.18 -13.74 -5.31
N VAL A 34 0.63 -12.57 -4.85
CA VAL A 34 2.05 -12.21 -4.82
C VAL A 34 2.83 -13.23 -4.00
N ILE A 35 2.35 -13.55 -2.80
CA ILE A 35 2.96 -14.54 -1.90
C ILE A 35 3.05 -15.92 -2.56
N LYS A 36 1.94 -16.40 -3.15
CA LYS A 36 1.91 -17.70 -3.85
C LYS A 36 2.92 -17.74 -4.99
N GLY A 37 3.03 -16.67 -5.79
CA GLY A 37 4.01 -16.57 -6.86
C GLY A 37 5.45 -16.66 -6.33
N LEU A 38 5.77 -15.94 -5.25
CA LEU A 38 7.08 -16.00 -4.60
C LEU A 38 7.40 -17.39 -4.06
N CYS A 39 6.43 -18.04 -3.39
CA CYS A 39 6.57 -19.40 -2.87
C CYS A 39 6.76 -20.45 -3.97
N ARG A 40 6.13 -20.27 -5.14
CA ARG A 40 6.17 -21.20 -6.27
C ARG A 40 7.29 -20.92 -7.26
N LYS A 41 8.11 -19.89 -7.02
CA LYS A 41 9.16 -19.44 -7.94
C LYS A 41 8.61 -18.97 -9.29
N GLU A 42 7.47 -18.29 -9.26
CA GLU A 42 6.79 -17.65 -10.40
C GLU A 42 6.98 -16.12 -10.34
N ILE A 43 8.21 -15.64 -10.53
CA ILE A 43 8.57 -14.24 -10.25
C ILE A 43 7.73 -13.22 -11.05
N LEU A 44 7.50 -13.45 -12.34
CA LEU A 44 6.73 -12.52 -13.18
C LEU A 44 5.26 -12.46 -12.75
N PHE A 45 4.68 -13.60 -12.35
CA PHE A 45 3.32 -13.65 -11.81
C PHE A 45 3.20 -12.83 -10.51
N ALA A 46 4.18 -12.94 -9.63
CA ALA A 46 4.23 -12.15 -8.40
C ALA A 46 4.39 -10.65 -8.68
N ILE A 47 5.32 -10.29 -9.58
CA ILE A 47 5.58 -8.91 -10.00
C ILE A 47 4.32 -8.27 -10.61
N ASP A 48 3.59 -8.98 -11.47
CA ASP A 48 2.39 -8.44 -12.12
C ASP A 48 1.28 -8.15 -11.11
N HIS A 49 0.97 -9.08 -10.21
CA HIS A 49 -0.05 -8.85 -9.17
C HIS A 49 0.38 -7.72 -8.21
N PHE A 50 1.67 -7.63 -7.90
CA PHE A 50 2.18 -6.55 -7.06
C PHE A 50 2.03 -5.20 -7.77
N ASN A 51 2.52 -5.07 -8.99
CA ASN A 51 2.52 -3.82 -9.75
C ASN A 51 1.11 -3.33 -10.08
N GLN A 52 0.27 -4.23 -10.59
CA GLN A 52 -1.02 -3.85 -11.18
C GLN A 52 -2.11 -3.66 -10.12
N ILE A 53 -1.99 -4.30 -8.96
CA ILE A 53 -3.04 -4.30 -7.95
C ILE A 53 -2.51 -3.82 -6.59
N VAL A 54 -1.61 -4.55 -5.96
CA VAL A 54 -1.19 -4.24 -4.57
C VAL A 54 -0.58 -2.82 -4.46
N ARG A 55 0.37 -2.46 -5.31
CA ARG A 55 0.94 -1.11 -5.31
C ARG A 55 -0.04 -0.08 -5.86
N HIS A 56 -0.91 -0.47 -6.79
CA HIS A 56 -1.93 0.42 -7.32
C HIS A 56 -2.86 0.92 -6.20
N GLU A 57 -3.34 0.01 -5.34
CA GLU A 57 -4.18 0.37 -4.20
C GLU A 57 -3.40 1.17 -3.14
N LEU A 58 -2.10 0.91 -2.94
CA LEU A 58 -1.25 1.78 -2.11
C LEU A 58 -1.21 3.21 -2.66
N LEU A 59 -0.95 3.38 -3.96
CA LEU A 59 -0.90 4.70 -4.60
C LEU A 59 -2.25 5.41 -4.52
N ARG A 60 -3.36 4.68 -4.69
CA ARG A 60 -4.71 5.18 -4.50
C ARG A 60 -4.94 5.67 -3.08
N MET A 61 -4.55 4.89 -2.08
CA MET A 61 -4.68 5.26 -0.67
C MET A 61 -3.84 6.50 -0.32
N ILE A 62 -2.59 6.57 -0.81
CA ILE A 62 -1.74 7.78 -0.67
C ILE A 62 -2.39 8.98 -1.36
N SER A 63 -3.01 8.79 -2.54
CA SER A 63 -3.70 9.88 -3.22
C SER A 63 -4.85 10.43 -2.40
N TRP A 64 -5.60 9.59 -1.67
CA TRP A 64 -6.64 10.05 -0.76
C TRP A 64 -6.09 10.78 0.45
N LYS A 65 -4.97 10.34 1.03
CA LYS A 65 -4.27 11.10 2.07
C LYS A 65 -3.92 12.52 1.57
N VAL A 66 -3.31 12.63 0.39
CA VAL A 66 -3.02 13.91 -0.27
C VAL A 66 -4.31 14.72 -0.48
N GLY A 67 -5.39 14.07 -0.93
CA GLY A 67 -6.70 14.69 -1.09
C GLY A 67 -7.24 15.28 0.22
N ILE A 68 -7.11 14.58 1.35
CA ILE A 68 -7.51 15.08 2.68
C ILE A 68 -6.69 16.30 3.07
N GLU A 69 -5.37 16.26 2.89
CA GLU A 69 -4.44 17.35 3.26
C GLU A 69 -4.65 18.61 2.40
N THR A 70 -5.11 18.44 1.17
CA THR A 70 -5.30 19.54 0.21
C THR A 70 -6.76 19.92 -0.02
N GLY A 71 -7.69 19.30 0.70
CA GLY A 71 -9.12 19.54 0.57
C GLY A 71 -9.72 19.10 -0.77
N PHE A 72 -9.13 18.09 -1.43
CA PHE A 72 -9.57 17.48 -2.69
C PHE A 72 -9.62 18.44 -3.88
N LYS A 73 -8.70 19.42 -3.90
CA LYS A 73 -8.67 20.50 -4.91
C LYS A 73 -7.68 20.28 -6.04
N LEU A 74 -6.92 19.19 -6.03
CA LEU A 74 -5.84 18.95 -6.99
C LEU A 74 -5.88 17.55 -7.61
N SER A 75 -5.18 17.43 -8.73
CA SER A 75 -4.86 16.18 -9.40
C SER A 75 -3.47 15.67 -9.01
N VAL A 76 -3.35 14.37 -8.74
CA VAL A 76 -2.06 13.67 -8.61
C VAL A 76 -1.51 13.21 -9.97
N GLY A 77 -2.19 13.59 -11.07
CA GLY A 77 -1.84 13.25 -12.44
C GLY A 77 -2.14 11.80 -12.82
N LYS A 78 -2.28 11.55 -14.13
CA LYS A 78 -2.40 10.19 -14.68
C LYS A 78 -1.25 9.31 -14.19
N ASN A 79 -1.58 8.10 -13.73
CA ASN A 79 -0.64 7.15 -13.14
C ASN A 79 0.18 7.74 -11.97
N TYR A 80 -0.42 8.65 -11.19
CA TYR A 80 0.18 9.22 -9.99
C TYR A 80 1.48 10.00 -10.24
N LYS A 81 1.72 10.46 -11.49
CA LYS A 81 2.97 11.10 -11.92
C LYS A 81 3.37 12.36 -11.14
N PHE A 82 2.47 12.94 -10.34
CA PHE A 82 2.73 14.13 -9.52
C PHE A 82 2.67 13.84 -8.01
N ILE A 83 2.51 12.59 -7.58
CA ILE A 83 2.32 12.23 -6.17
C ILE A 83 3.50 12.65 -5.29
N GLU A 84 4.73 12.55 -5.81
CA GLU A 84 5.97 12.98 -5.13
C GLU A 84 5.93 14.43 -4.66
N ARG A 85 5.22 15.31 -5.37
CA ARG A 85 5.14 16.74 -5.04
C ARG A 85 4.33 17.04 -3.78
N TYR A 86 3.56 16.06 -3.30
CA TYR A 86 2.56 16.25 -2.26
C TYR A 86 2.77 15.38 -1.04
N ILE A 87 3.76 14.48 -1.05
CA ILE A 87 4.09 13.61 0.06
C ILE A 87 5.44 13.99 0.66
N SER A 88 5.71 13.56 1.89
CA SER A 88 7.04 13.75 2.49
C SER A 88 8.11 12.97 1.73
N GLU A 89 9.35 13.46 1.81
CA GLU A 89 10.53 12.79 1.26
C GLU A 89 10.65 11.35 1.81
N ASP A 90 10.49 11.16 3.12
CA ASP A 90 10.48 9.82 3.76
C ASP A 90 9.41 8.87 3.17
N LEU A 91 8.19 9.37 2.91
CA LEU A 91 7.14 8.54 2.31
C LEU A 91 7.46 8.21 0.85
N TRP A 92 8.05 9.16 0.13
CA TRP A 92 8.49 8.95 -1.26
C TRP A 92 9.61 7.92 -1.37
N GLU A 93 10.64 8.02 -0.52
CA GLU A 93 11.76 7.07 -0.50
C GLU A 93 11.29 5.65 -0.17
N LYS A 94 10.40 5.50 0.81
CA LYS A 94 9.79 4.21 1.15
C LYS A 94 8.93 3.68 0.00
N LEU A 95 8.13 4.53 -0.65
CA LEU A 95 7.35 4.15 -1.82
C LEU A 95 8.24 3.66 -2.96
N LEU A 96 9.31 4.39 -3.29
CA LEU A 96 10.29 3.98 -4.31
C LEU A 96 10.99 2.66 -3.95
N SER A 97 11.29 2.45 -2.66
CA SER A 97 11.89 1.19 -2.20
C SER A 97 10.98 -0.02 -2.44
N THR A 98 9.65 0.17 -2.57
CA THR A 98 8.75 -0.92 -2.97
C THR A 98 8.91 -1.38 -4.43
N TYR A 99 9.67 -0.66 -5.27
CA TYR A 99 9.92 -1.04 -6.67
C TYR A 99 11.12 -1.96 -6.87
N ARG A 100 11.85 -2.32 -5.81
CA ARG A 100 12.98 -3.27 -5.89
C ARG A 100 12.44 -4.68 -6.17
N MET A 101 12.51 -5.11 -7.43
CA MET A 101 11.92 -6.36 -7.93
C MET A 101 12.87 -7.27 -8.70
N ASP A 102 14.17 -7.02 -8.59
CA ASP A 102 15.25 -7.70 -9.30
C ASP A 102 15.65 -9.05 -8.69
N SER A 103 15.06 -9.44 -7.56
CA SER A 103 15.25 -10.75 -6.93
C SER A 103 14.05 -11.15 -6.06
N TYR A 104 13.95 -12.44 -5.71
CA TYR A 104 12.89 -12.91 -4.79
C TYR A 104 12.99 -12.24 -3.43
N GLU A 105 14.20 -12.08 -2.91
CA GLU A 105 14.50 -11.44 -1.63
C GLU A 105 14.02 -10.00 -1.63
N ASN A 106 14.35 -9.24 -2.69
CA ASN A 106 13.95 -7.85 -2.81
C ASN A 106 12.43 -7.70 -2.95
N ILE A 107 11.74 -8.62 -3.65
CA ILE A 107 10.27 -8.57 -3.75
C ILE A 107 9.62 -8.86 -2.39
N TRP A 108 10.17 -9.78 -1.59
CA TRP A 108 9.69 -9.99 -0.22
C TRP A 108 9.85 -8.73 0.64
N GLU A 109 11.04 -8.12 0.62
CA GLU A 109 11.32 -6.85 1.32
C GLU A 109 10.34 -5.75 0.89
N ALA A 110 10.15 -5.59 -0.43
CA ALA A 110 9.22 -4.65 -1.00
C ALA A 110 7.77 -4.91 -0.57
N LEU A 111 7.34 -6.17 -0.50
CA LEU A 111 5.99 -6.55 -0.09
C LEU A 111 5.74 -6.18 1.38
N PHE A 112 6.68 -6.49 2.27
CA PHE A 112 6.55 -6.13 3.68
C PHE A 112 6.55 -4.61 3.89
N LEU A 113 7.41 -3.88 3.19
CA LEU A 113 7.39 -2.41 3.22
C LEU A 113 6.06 -1.86 2.69
N CYS A 114 5.53 -2.44 1.61
CA CYS A 114 4.22 -2.07 1.06
C CYS A 114 3.10 -2.29 2.07
N HIS A 115 3.09 -3.39 2.83
CA HIS A 115 2.12 -3.61 3.92
C HIS A 115 2.22 -2.55 5.02
N GLN A 116 3.44 -2.17 5.40
CA GLN A 116 3.67 -1.14 6.43
C GLN A 116 3.15 0.22 5.98
N LEU A 117 3.51 0.63 4.76
CA LEU A 117 3.02 1.87 4.16
C LEU A 117 1.50 1.86 4.03
N PHE A 118 0.93 0.77 3.51
CA PHE A 118 -0.51 0.66 3.35
C PHE A 118 -1.22 0.81 4.68
N ARG A 119 -0.79 0.09 5.73
CA ARG A 119 -1.37 0.18 7.08
C ARG A 119 -1.29 1.59 7.65
N ALA A 120 -0.13 2.25 7.55
CA ALA A 120 0.05 3.60 8.07
C ALA A 120 -0.90 4.59 7.37
N VAL A 121 -0.90 4.59 6.03
CA VAL A 121 -1.68 5.55 5.25
C VAL A 121 -3.18 5.27 5.33
N SER A 122 -3.59 4.00 5.23
CA SER A 122 -5.02 3.63 5.35
C SER A 122 -5.57 3.88 6.75
N GLY A 123 -4.77 3.65 7.79
CA GLY A 123 -5.14 4.00 9.17
C GLY A 123 -5.38 5.50 9.35
N GLU A 124 -4.49 6.34 8.82
CA GLU A 124 -4.66 7.80 8.84
C GLU A 124 -5.90 8.24 8.06
N VAL A 125 -6.12 7.71 6.85
CA VAL A 125 -7.31 8.01 6.04
C VAL A 125 -8.59 7.60 6.76
N ALA A 126 -8.62 6.42 7.38
CA ALA A 126 -9.76 5.95 8.16
C ALA A 126 -10.07 6.87 9.34
N GLU A 127 -9.05 7.27 10.11
CA GLU A 127 -9.20 8.18 11.24
C GLU A 127 -9.74 9.54 10.79
N ARG A 128 -9.13 10.14 9.75
CA ARG A 128 -9.48 11.48 9.24
C ARG A 128 -10.85 11.54 8.58
N LEU A 129 -11.34 10.44 8.05
CA LEU A 129 -12.65 10.34 7.40
C LEU A 129 -13.72 9.66 8.26
N HIS A 130 -13.37 9.21 9.46
CA HIS A 130 -14.22 8.45 10.38
C HIS A 130 -14.76 7.15 9.78
N TYR A 131 -13.89 6.39 9.11
CA TYR A 131 -14.19 5.06 8.57
C TYR A 131 -13.62 3.96 9.46
N ALA A 132 -14.21 2.76 9.37
CA ALA A 132 -13.72 1.61 10.09
C ALA A 132 -12.47 1.04 9.39
N TYR A 133 -11.42 0.78 10.16
CA TYR A 133 -10.26 0.05 9.65
C TYR A 133 -10.58 -1.46 9.53
N PRO A 134 -10.26 -2.11 8.41
CA PRO A 134 -10.65 -3.49 8.18
C PRO A 134 -9.82 -4.51 8.98
N GLU A 135 -10.46 -5.62 9.36
CA GLU A 135 -9.83 -6.65 10.19
C GLU A 135 -8.95 -7.63 9.40
N TYR A 136 -9.12 -7.73 8.07
CA TYR A 136 -8.44 -8.73 7.25
C TYR A 136 -6.92 -8.53 7.14
N ASP A 137 -6.39 -7.33 7.41
CA ASP A 137 -4.96 -7.06 7.55
C ASP A 137 -4.28 -8.10 8.45
N ARG A 138 -4.80 -8.31 9.67
CA ARG A 138 -4.18 -9.21 10.66
C ARG A 138 -3.99 -10.62 10.13
N ASN A 139 -5.00 -11.13 9.42
CA ASN A 139 -5.00 -12.48 8.87
C ASN A 139 -3.99 -12.61 7.73
N ILE A 140 -3.97 -11.64 6.81
CA ILE A 140 -3.06 -11.66 5.67
C ILE A 140 -1.62 -11.44 6.14
N THR A 141 -1.37 -10.49 7.04
CA THR A 141 -0.05 -10.26 7.65
C THR A 141 0.50 -11.52 8.33
N LYS A 142 -0.34 -12.24 9.08
CA LYS A 142 0.06 -13.53 9.67
C LYS A 142 0.43 -14.54 8.59
N TYR A 143 -0.42 -14.71 7.58
CA TYR A 143 -0.16 -15.62 6.47
C TYR A 143 1.13 -15.28 5.71
N THR A 144 1.40 -13.99 5.44
CA THR A 144 2.63 -13.52 4.80
C THR A 144 3.86 -13.92 5.59
N ARG A 145 3.87 -13.68 6.92
CA ARG A 145 4.99 -14.06 7.79
C ARG A 145 5.20 -15.56 7.84
N ASP A 146 4.13 -16.34 7.96
CA ASP A 146 4.19 -17.80 7.99
C ASP A 146 4.78 -18.36 6.69
N MET A 147 4.35 -17.83 5.54
CA MET A 147 4.88 -18.24 4.23
C MET A 147 6.33 -17.78 4.02
N TYR A 148 6.67 -16.56 4.40
CA TYR A 148 8.04 -16.07 4.32
C TYR A 148 8.99 -16.95 5.14
N LYS A 149 8.65 -17.22 6.40
CA LYS A 149 9.43 -18.10 7.29
C LYS A 149 9.60 -19.49 6.70
N LYS A 150 8.50 -20.08 6.22
CA LYS A 150 8.51 -21.43 5.63
C LYS A 150 9.42 -21.53 4.38
N TYR A 151 9.43 -20.51 3.52
CA TYR A 151 10.09 -20.59 2.21
C TYR A 151 11.48 -19.96 2.15
N THR A 152 11.84 -19.11 3.12
CA THR A 152 13.16 -18.48 3.18
C THR A 152 14.01 -18.98 4.34
N GLY A 153 13.40 -19.64 5.34
CA GLY A 153 14.07 -19.99 6.59
C GLY A 153 14.40 -18.79 7.48
N LYS A 154 14.09 -17.56 7.03
CA LYS A 154 14.33 -16.32 7.76
C LYS A 154 13.10 -15.97 8.58
N THR A 155 13.30 -15.52 9.82
CA THR A 155 12.21 -15.01 10.67
C THR A 155 12.02 -13.51 10.53
N GLY A 156 12.97 -12.78 9.95
CA GLY A 156 12.96 -11.33 9.91
C GLY A 156 13.00 -10.78 8.50
N CYS A 157 11.91 -10.12 8.11
CA CYS A 157 12.00 -8.97 7.25
C CYS A 157 11.29 -7.85 8.02
N LEU A 158 12.07 -7.02 8.73
CA LEU A 158 11.65 -5.83 9.50
C LEU A 158 11.28 -6.01 11.00
N ASP A 159 11.63 -7.14 11.64
CA ASP A 159 11.26 -7.41 13.05
C ASP A 159 11.98 -6.55 14.12
N SER A 160 12.99 -5.73 13.79
CA SER A 160 13.69 -4.97 14.84
C SER A 160 13.06 -3.61 15.19
N THR A 161 12.08 -3.11 14.42
CA THR A 161 11.43 -1.82 14.71
C THR A 161 9.92 -1.90 14.88
N TYR A 162 9.25 -2.93 14.36
CA TYR A 162 7.78 -2.92 14.26
C TYR A 162 7.03 -3.78 15.28
N ALA A 163 7.67 -4.77 15.92
CA ALA A 163 7.03 -5.50 17.02
C ALA A 163 6.79 -4.59 18.23
N ALA A 164 7.66 -3.59 18.45
CA ALA A 164 7.53 -2.59 19.51
C ALA A 164 6.31 -1.67 19.31
N ASP A 165 6.04 -1.22 18.09
CA ASP A 165 4.96 -0.26 17.80
C ASP A 165 3.54 -0.84 17.97
N ILE A 166 3.36 -2.15 17.78
CA ILE A 166 2.07 -2.82 18.00
C ILE A 166 1.84 -3.08 19.51
N GLU A 167 2.91 -3.21 20.29
CA GLU A 167 2.83 -3.43 21.73
C GLU A 167 2.65 -2.10 22.48
N GLU A 168 3.30 -1.01 22.05
CA GLU A 168 3.12 0.33 22.65
C GLU A 168 1.70 0.90 22.48
N ARG A 169 1.00 0.58 21.38
CA ARG A 169 -0.41 0.97 21.18
C ARG A 169 -1.42 0.12 21.95
N ARG A 170 -0.96 -0.91 22.67
CA ARG A 170 -1.79 -1.71 23.60
C ARG A 170 -1.74 -1.18 25.04
N GLU A 171 -0.79 -0.29 25.34
CA GLU A 171 -0.54 0.23 26.69
C GLU A 171 -0.95 1.72 26.86
N GLN A 172 -1.59 2.32 25.86
CA GLN A 172 -2.19 3.67 25.89
C GLN A 172 -3.67 3.62 25.51
#